data_AF-A0A3S9M8V8-F1
#
_entry.id   AF-A0A3S9M8V8-F1
#
_cell.length_a   1.000
_cell.length_b   1.000
_cell.length_c   1.000
_cell.angle_alpha   90.00
_cell.angle_beta   90.00
_cell.angle_gamma   90.00
#
_symmetry.space_group_name_H-M   'P 1'
#
loop_
_entity.id
_entity.type
_entity.pdbx_description
1 polymer ?
#
loop_
_entity_poly.entity_id
_entity_poly.type
_entity_poly.pdbx_seq_one_letter_code
_entity_poly.pdbx_strand_id
1 'polypeptide(L)'
;MAGAAVLVALNGLALCLVALAYYFMPQYRLDRDTLDSAGTCALLGACTGGLALLLTWPTVTAGWLRRGWYLLPLGLSVLAVVRYLYLDVAYDAW
;
A
#
# COMPACT_ATOMS: atom_id res chain seq x y z
N MET A 1 15.41 10.39 16.24
CA MET A 1 14.50 11.23 15.42
C MET A 1 14.38 10.74 13.98
N ALA A 2 15.47 10.32 13.32
CA ALA A 2 15.43 9.85 11.92
C ALA A 2 14.44 8.68 11.66
N GLY A 3 14.39 7.66 12.52
CA GLY A 3 13.51 6.50 12.31
C GLY A 3 12.02 6.84 12.24
N ALA A 4 11.53 7.74 13.11
CA ALA A 4 10.13 8.16 13.11
C ALA A 4 9.78 8.95 11.84
N ALA A 5 10.69 9.81 11.35
CA ALA A 5 10.50 10.54 10.11
C ALA A 5 10.43 9.61 8.89
N VAL A 6 11.31 8.60 8.83
CA VAL A 6 11.27 7.56 7.78
C VAL A 6 9.95 6.79 7.84
N LEU A 7 9.47 6.44 9.03
CA LEU A 7 8.23 5.71 9.20
C LEU A 7 7.01 6.52 8.73
N VAL A 8 6.98 7.82 9.05
CA VAL A 8 5.94 8.74 8.55
C VAL A 8 6.02 8.87 7.02
N ALA A 9 7.22 9.02 6.46
CA ALA A 9 7.41 9.13 5.02
C ALA A 9 6.95 7.86 4.29
N LEU A 10 7.28 6.68 4.81
CA LEU A 10 6.85 5.40 4.22
C LEU A 10 5.34 5.22 4.29
N ASN A 11 4.70 5.57 5.41
CA ASN A 11 3.24 5.51 5.52
C ASN A 11 2.55 6.51 4.59
N GLY A 12 3.09 7.73 4.46
CA GLY A 12 2.59 8.73 3.51
C GLY A 12 2.74 8.28 2.06
N LEU A 13 3.88 7.69 1.71
CA LEU A 13 4.13 7.13 0.38
C LEU A 13 3.19 5.95 0.08
N ALA A 14 3.04 5.02 1.02
CA ALA A 14 2.12 3.89 0.90
C ALA A 14 0.67 4.37 0.71
N LEU A 15 0.24 5.37 1.48
CA LEU A 15 -1.08 5.98 1.34
C LEU A 15 -1.27 6.59 -0.06
N CYS A 16 -0.29 7.34 -0.56
CA CYS A 16 -0.35 7.96 -1.88
C CYS A 16 -0.44 6.89 -3.00
N LEU A 17 0.40 5.85 -2.91
CA LEU A 17 0.41 4.74 -3.87
C LEU A 17 -0.89 3.95 -3.87
N VAL A 18 -1.43 3.64 -2.68
CA VAL A 18 -2.73 3.01 -2.55
C VAL A 18 -3.82 3.90 -3.14
N ALA A 19 -3.84 5.19 -2.80
CA ALA A 19 -4.83 6.13 -3.36
C ALA A 19 -4.76 6.18 -4.88
N LEU A 20 -3.56 6.22 -5.47
CA LEU A 20 -3.36 6.17 -6.92
C LEU A 20 -3.85 4.84 -7.52
N ALA A 21 -3.61 3.72 -6.86
CA ALA A 21 -4.07 2.40 -7.32
C ALA A 21 -5.61 2.30 -7.38
N TYR A 22 -6.32 2.99 -6.48
CA TYR A 22 -7.79 3.09 -6.51
C TYR A 22 -8.28 4.19 -7.46
N TYR A 23 -7.51 5.26 -7.65
CA TYR A 23 -7.81 6.33 -8.59
C TYR A 23 -7.72 5.87 -10.05
N PHE A 24 -6.69 5.10 -10.39
CA PHE A 24 -6.59 4.43 -11.68
C PHE A 24 -7.63 3.31 -11.72
N MET A 25 -8.82 3.67 -12.19
CA MET A 25 -9.95 2.77 -12.35
C MET A 25 -10.14 2.46 -13.83
N PRO A 26 -9.69 1.28 -14.30
CA PRO A 26 -9.79 0.92 -15.70
C PRO A 26 -11.26 0.77 -16.10
N GLN A 27 -11.68 1.54 -17.11
CA GLN A 27 -13.07 1.54 -17.57
C GLN A 27 -13.38 0.34 -18.48
N TYR A 28 -12.37 -0.21 -19.14
CA TYR A 28 -12.49 -1.34 -20.08
C TYR A 28 -11.31 -2.29 -19.93
N ARG A 29 -11.50 -3.57 -20.26
CA ARG A 29 -10.43 -4.60 -20.21
C ARG A 29 -9.26 -4.34 -21.16
N LEU A 30 -9.47 -3.55 -22.21
CA LEU A 30 -8.43 -3.21 -23.20
C LEU A 30 -7.54 -2.04 -22.77
N ASP A 31 -7.86 -1.36 -21.67
CA ASP A 31 -7.09 -0.24 -21.13
C ASP A 31 -5.90 -0.75 -20.29
N ARG A 32 -4.96 -1.40 -20.99
CA ARG A 32 -3.80 -2.06 -20.38
C ARG A 32 -2.88 -1.07 -19.66
N ASP A 33 -2.71 0.13 -20.20
CA ASP A 33 -1.84 1.15 -19.59
C ASP A 33 -2.38 1.59 -18.21
N THR A 34 -3.70 1.75 -18.08
CA THR A 34 -4.33 2.08 -16.80
C THR A 34 -4.33 0.90 -15.83
N LEU A 35 -4.52 -0.33 -16.34
CA LEU A 35 -4.42 -1.57 -15.55
C LEU A 35 -3.01 -1.75 -14.97
N ASP A 36 -1.98 -1.62 -15.80
CA ASP A 36 -0.58 -1.76 -15.40
C ASP A 36 -0.18 -0.67 -14.40
N SER A 37 -0.64 0.56 -14.63
CA SER A 37 -0.43 1.67 -13.69
C SER A 37 -1.09 1.41 -12.34
N ALA A 38 -2.35 0.98 -12.32
CA ALA A 38 -3.09 0.64 -11.11
C ALA A 38 -2.44 -0.53 -10.35
N GLY A 39 -2.06 -1.59 -11.07
CA GLY A 39 -1.39 -2.76 -10.52
C GLY A 39 -0.02 -2.44 -9.95
N THR A 40 0.77 -1.63 -10.65
CA THR A 40 2.09 -1.18 -10.19
C THR A 40 1.97 -0.33 -8.92
N CYS A 41 1.02 0.61 -8.89
CA CYS A 41 0.75 1.41 -7.69
C CYS A 41 0.30 0.54 -6.52
N ALA A 42 -0.56 -0.46 -6.75
CA ALA A 42 -0.99 -1.40 -5.72
C ALA A 42 0.18 -2.21 -5.16
N LEU A 43 1.02 -2.78 -6.04
CA LEU A 43 2.18 -3.58 -5.63
C LEU A 43 3.18 -2.73 -4.82
N LEU A 44 3.52 -1.54 -5.30
CA LEU A 44 4.42 -0.63 -4.59
C LEU A 44 3.81 -0.16 -3.25
N GLY A 45 2.50 0.07 -3.20
CA GLY A 45 1.77 0.38 -1.97
C GLY A 45 1.86 -0.75 -0.93
N ALA A 46 1.70 -2.00 -1.36
CA ALA A 46 1.86 -3.16 -0.49
C ALA A 46 3.28 -3.28 0.07
N CYS A 47 4.29 -3.15 -0.79
CA CYS A 47 5.71 -3.21 -0.41
C CYS A 47 6.10 -2.09 0.57
N THR A 48 5.69 -0.86 0.29
CA THR A 48 5.99 0.30 1.15
C THR A 48 5.30 0.19 2.51
N GLY A 49 4.03 -0.26 2.55
CA GLY A 49 3.34 -0.57 3.80
C GLY A 49 4.02 -1.71 4.58
N GLY A 50 4.50 -2.76 3.88
CA GLY A 50 5.26 -3.86 4.48
C GLY A 50 6.57 -3.40 5.11
N LEU A 51 7.32 -2.51 4.44
CA LEU A 51 8.52 -1.90 5.00
C LEU A 51 8.21 -1.03 6.24
N ALA A 52 7.12 -0.28 6.21
CA ALA A 52 6.66 0.51 7.36
C ALA A 52 6.28 -0.39 8.56
N LEU A 53 5.65 -1.54 8.32
CA LEU A 53 5.39 -2.58 9.34
C LEU A 53 6.69 -3.06 9.97
N LEU A 54 7.67 -3.47 9.16
CA LEU A 54 8.96 -3.96 9.67
C LEU A 54 9.70 -2.92 10.50
N LEU A 55 9.68 -1.66 10.06
CA LEU A 55 10.32 -0.55 10.77
C LEU A 55 9.55 -0.09 12.01
N THR A 56 8.27 -0.42 12.16
CA THR A 56 7.49 -0.05 13.36
C THR A 56 8.03 -0.72 14.62
N TRP A 57 8.56 -1.95 14.49
CA TRP A 57 9.12 -2.69 15.63
C TRP A 57 10.33 -2.00 16.29
N PRO A 58 11.40 -1.65 15.54
CA PRO A 58 12.57 -0.98 16.12
C PRO A 58 12.32 0.49 16.47
N THR A 59 11.35 1.15 15.84
CA THR A 59 11.19 2.62 15.92
C THR A 59 10.26 3.06 17.06
N VAL A 60 9.18 2.33 17.32
CA VAL A 60 8.17 2.71 18.32
C VAL A 60 8.39 1.90 19.60
N THR A 61 9.04 2.46 20.61
CA THR A 61 9.37 1.75 21.87
C THR A 61 8.18 1.62 22.84
N ALA A 62 7.24 2.58 22.81
CA ALA A 62 6.06 2.54 23.65
C ALA A 62 5.04 1.50 23.15
N GLY A 63 4.85 0.42 23.92
CA GLY A 63 4.02 -0.72 23.51
C GLY A 63 2.55 -0.40 23.21
N TRP A 64 1.95 0.55 23.95
CA TRP A 64 0.57 0.99 23.69
C TRP A 64 0.45 1.77 22.38
N LEU A 65 1.44 2.62 22.08
CA LEU A 65 1.51 3.41 20.87
C LEU A 65 1.83 2.51 19.65
N ARG A 66 2.69 1.51 19.83
CA ARG A 66 3.12 0.57 18.80
C ARG A 66 1.95 -0.16 18.13
N ARG A 67 0.92 -0.55 18.89
CA ARG A 67 -0.28 -1.21 18.34
C ARG A 67 -1.02 -0.31 17.34
N GLY A 68 -1.20 0.97 17.66
CA GLY A 68 -1.81 1.93 16.75
C GLY A 68 -0.97 2.15 15.50
N TRP A 69 0.35 2.22 15.65
CA TRP A 69 1.26 2.38 14.51
C TRP A 69 1.37 1.17 13.58
N TYR A 70 0.99 -0.04 14.04
CA TYR A 70 0.88 -1.20 13.17
C TYR A 70 -0.37 -1.22 12.32
N LEU A 71 -1.48 -0.69 12.84
CA LEU A 71 -2.78 -0.76 12.16
C LEU A 71 -2.76 -0.01 10.82
N LEU A 72 -2.09 1.14 10.77
CA LEU A 72 -2.05 1.97 9.57
C LEU A 72 -1.30 1.30 8.40
N PRO A 73 -0.01 0.92 8.52
CA PRO A 73 0.71 0.25 7.43
C PRO A 73 0.10 -1.11 7.10
N LEU A 74 -0.42 -1.85 8.09
CA LEU A 74 -1.14 -3.10 7.85
C LEU A 74 -2.40 -2.87 6.99
N GLY A 75 -3.23 -1.89 7.36
CA GLY A 75 -4.43 -1.55 6.60
C GLY A 75 -4.11 -1.14 5.16
N LEU A 76 -3.06 -0.32 4.97
CA LEU A 76 -2.60 0.09 3.64
C LEU A 76 -2.10 -1.08 2.81
N SER A 77 -1.28 -1.97 3.40
CA SER A 77 -0.81 -3.18 2.71
C SER A 77 -1.96 -4.10 2.33
N VAL A 78 -2.93 -4.30 3.22
CA VAL A 78 -4.11 -5.11 2.92
C VAL A 78 -4.93 -4.49 1.79
N LEU A 79 -5.20 -3.18 1.85
CA LEU A 79 -5.95 -2.49 0.79
C LEU A 79 -5.25 -2.55 -0.57
N ALA A 80 -3.93 -2.42 -0.58
CA ALA A 80 -3.10 -2.59 -1.77
C ALA A 80 -3.21 -4.02 -2.35
N VAL A 81 -3.04 -5.04 -1.51
CA VAL A 81 -3.13 -6.45 -1.93
C VAL A 81 -4.54 -6.77 -2.45
N VAL A 82 -5.57 -6.33 -1.74
CA VAL A 82 -6.97 -6.49 -2.17
C VAL A 82 -7.19 -5.83 -3.53
N ARG A 83 -6.65 -4.62 -3.74
CA ARG A 83 -6.76 -3.92 -5.03
C ARG A 83 -6.05 -4.69 -6.14
N TYR A 84 -4.85 -5.17 -5.89
CA TYR A 84 -4.08 -5.93 -6.86
C TYR A 84 -4.81 -7.22 -7.27
N LEU A 85 -5.27 -8.02 -6.29
CA LEU A 85 -6.03 -9.24 -6.55
C LEU A 85 -7.36 -8.97 -7.27
N TYR A 86 -8.02 -7.85 -6.95
CA TYR A 86 -9.23 -7.45 -7.68
C TYR A 86 -8.94 -7.17 -9.15
N LEU A 87 -7.84 -6.46 -9.46
CA LEU A 87 -7.47 -6.15 -10.84
C LEU A 87 -7.16 -7.44 -11.61
N ASP A 88 -6.39 -8.35 -11.00
CA ASP A 88 -6.07 -9.68 -11.53
C ASP A 88 -7.35 -10.48 -11.84
N VAL A 89 -8.25 -10.64 -10.86
CA VAL A 89 -9.47 -11.44 -11.04
C VAL A 89 -10.48 -10.81 -12.00
N ALA A 90 -10.67 -9.48 -11.96
CA ALA A 90 -11.70 -8.82 -12.75
C ALA A 90 -11.31 -8.57 -14.21
N TYR A 91 -10.01 -8.39 -14.48
CA TYR A 91 -9.51 -7.97 -15.79
C TYR A 91 -8.52 -8.95 -16.43
N ASP A 92 -7.90 -9.86 -15.67
CA ASP A 92 -6.97 -10.89 -16.18
C ASP A 92 -7.59 -12.30 -16.24
N ALA A 93 -8.93 -12.39 -16.16
CA ALA A 93 -9.66 -13.62 -16.43
C ALA A 93 -9.78 -13.84 -17.96
N TRP A 94 -8.75 -14.45 -18.54
CA TRP A 94 -8.68 -15.11 -19.86
C TRP A 94 -9.33 -14.39 -21.06
#